data_AF-A0AAD1JXU2-F1
#
_entry.id   AF-A0AAD1JXU2-F1
#
_cell.length_a   1.000
_cell.length_b   1.000
_cell.length_c   1.000
_cell.angle_alpha   90.00
_cell.angle_beta   90.00
_cell.angle_gamma   90.00
#
_symmetry.space_group_name_H-M   'P 1'
#
loop_
_entity.id
_entity.type
_entity.pdbx_description
1 polymer ?
#
loop_
_entity_poly.entity_id
_entity_poly.type
_entity_poly.pdbx_seq_one_letter_code
_entity_poly.pdbx_strand_id
1 'polypeptide(L)'
;MSFFTTNDLVNINFHDYGSSMNPPIILIGGYSSSEVTWFAQIEAFVNAGYRVITYDHRSHGDSQKVDYGLTLHRLAMDLKELIDHLQLKNVILIGHSMGTATIMAYEELFTDENVRAVITEDQAPTFFKSADWLNGQYGKTLTELSSFIDDFPKTRLTQKKLSDTVKRTLGHGMTPFDFKRFRPLLQNVILQDWRAQLTQEQKPHLFFSGGQSPIFPAIHAQAARELQKNPDSEFQIFEGCGHILHLEEIEKFNQAVIDFLYKIQKD
;
A
#
# COMPACT_ATOMS: atom_id res chain seq x y z
N MET A 1 12.86 -0.48 17.87
CA MET A 1 12.89 0.55 16.82
C MET A 1 14.26 0.57 16.20
N SER A 2 14.33 0.15 14.94
CA SER A 2 15.53 0.20 14.12
C SER A 2 15.35 1.32 13.11
N PHE A 3 16.43 2.02 12.78
CA PHE A 3 16.40 3.09 11.80
C PHE A 3 17.46 2.84 10.72
N PHE A 4 17.13 3.22 9.48
CA PHE A 4 18.14 3.48 8.46
C PHE A 4 18.04 4.94 8.02
N THR A 5 19.15 5.49 7.51
CA THR A 5 19.21 6.87 7.03
C THR A 5 19.21 6.87 5.50
N THR A 6 18.27 7.60 4.90
CA THR A 6 18.16 7.78 3.45
C THR A 6 19.30 8.65 2.91
N ASN A 7 19.50 8.65 1.58
CA ASN A 7 20.50 9.50 0.93
C ASN A 7 20.29 11.01 1.14
N ASP A 8 19.06 11.43 1.47
CA ASP A 8 18.72 12.80 1.83
C ASP A 8 18.62 13.03 3.35
N LEU A 9 19.25 12.15 4.14
CA LEU A 9 19.47 12.27 5.58
C LEU A 9 18.19 12.23 6.44
N VAL A 10 17.21 11.43 6.01
CA VAL A 10 15.99 11.15 6.78
C VAL A 10 16.12 9.81 7.47
N ASN A 11 15.87 9.76 8.78
CA ASN A 11 15.81 8.51 9.52
C ASN A 11 14.43 7.86 9.36
N ILE A 12 14.42 6.66 8.79
CA ILE A 12 13.21 5.85 8.56
C ILE A 12 13.18 4.72 9.59
N ASN A 13 12.10 4.69 10.38
CA ASN A 13 11.81 3.62 11.32
C ASN A 13 11.35 2.38 10.55
N PHE A 14 11.93 1.23 10.88
CA PHE A 14 11.52 -0.06 10.36
C PHE A 14 11.59 -1.15 11.42
N HIS A 15 10.85 -2.22 11.19
CA HIS A 15 10.87 -3.44 11.97
C HIS A 15 11.06 -4.65 11.05
N ASP A 16 11.70 -5.68 11.59
CA ASP A 16 12.09 -6.90 10.86
C ASP A 16 11.77 -8.11 11.72
N TYR A 17 10.86 -8.94 11.23
CA TYR A 17 10.29 -10.07 11.94
C TYR A 17 10.52 -11.38 11.18
N GLY A 18 10.71 -12.47 11.93
CA GLY A 18 10.94 -13.79 11.36
C GLY A 18 12.41 -14.07 11.01
N SER A 19 12.65 -15.18 10.32
CA SER A 19 14.01 -15.63 9.97
C SER A 19 14.54 -14.89 8.73
N SER A 20 15.81 -14.50 8.75
CA SER A 20 16.51 -13.93 7.59
C SER A 20 16.64 -14.89 6.41
N MET A 21 16.42 -16.19 6.62
CA MET A 21 16.40 -17.23 5.59
C MET A 21 15.06 -17.34 4.84
N ASN A 22 14.00 -16.71 5.37
CA ASN A 22 12.67 -16.78 4.78
C ASN A 22 12.48 -15.72 3.68
N PRO A 23 11.58 -15.95 2.70
CA PRO A 23 11.29 -14.95 1.66
C PRO A 23 10.76 -13.64 2.28
N PRO A 24 11.27 -12.47 1.87
CA PRO A 24 10.91 -11.19 2.47
C PRO A 24 9.59 -10.63 1.91
N ILE A 25 8.67 -10.30 2.82
CA ILE A 25 7.48 -9.47 2.58
C ILE A 25 7.74 -8.08 3.16
N ILE A 26 7.45 -7.03 2.41
CA ILE A 26 7.45 -5.64 2.89
C ILE A 26 6.01 -5.12 2.91
N LEU A 27 5.55 -4.71 4.09
CA LEU A 27 4.22 -4.13 4.29
C LEU A 27 4.29 -2.60 4.27
N ILE A 28 3.50 -1.97 3.40
CA ILE A 28 3.63 -0.55 3.05
C ILE A 28 2.31 0.16 3.33
N GLY A 29 2.31 1.03 4.34
CA GLY A 29 1.11 1.69 4.84
C GLY A 29 0.56 2.80 3.93
N GLY A 30 -0.74 3.08 4.09
CA GLY A 30 -1.42 4.18 3.40
C GLY A 30 -1.11 5.57 3.97
N TYR A 31 -1.72 6.59 3.36
CA TYR A 31 -1.61 7.97 3.83
C TYR A 31 -2.17 8.10 5.26
N SER A 32 -1.46 8.82 6.13
CA SER A 32 -1.76 8.94 7.57
C SER A 32 -1.69 7.65 8.39
N SER A 33 -1.24 6.54 7.78
CA SER A 33 -1.02 5.27 8.49
C SER A 33 0.34 5.24 9.21
N SER A 34 0.57 4.16 9.94
CA SER A 34 1.88 3.74 10.45
C SER A 34 1.96 2.21 10.42
N GLU A 35 3.13 1.66 10.68
CA GLU A 35 3.38 0.23 10.63
C GLU A 35 2.40 -0.60 11.49
N VAL A 36 1.90 -0.02 12.59
CA VAL A 36 0.94 -0.67 13.51
C VAL A 36 -0.33 -1.16 12.83
N THR A 37 -0.75 -0.60 11.69
CA THR A 37 -1.95 -1.08 11.00
C THR A 37 -1.79 -2.51 10.49
N TRP A 38 -0.55 -2.97 10.32
CA TRP A 38 -0.23 -4.31 9.86
C TRP A 38 -0.11 -5.35 10.98
N PHE A 39 -0.41 -5.01 12.24
CA PHE A 39 -0.15 -5.88 13.40
C PHE A 39 -0.64 -7.33 13.22
N ALA A 40 -1.82 -7.51 12.63
CA ALA A 40 -2.42 -8.84 12.43
C ALA A 40 -1.83 -9.59 11.23
N GLN A 41 -1.31 -8.88 10.24
CA GLN A 41 -0.64 -9.45 9.06
C GLN A 41 0.76 -9.94 9.41
N ILE A 42 1.49 -9.21 10.29
CA ILE A 42 2.84 -9.57 10.71
C ILE A 42 2.87 -11.00 11.27
N GLU A 43 2.04 -11.29 12.27
CA GLU A 43 2.01 -12.61 12.90
C GLU A 43 1.58 -13.70 11.91
N ALA A 44 0.55 -13.45 11.10
CA ALA A 44 0.06 -14.43 10.14
C ALA A 44 1.12 -14.81 9.09
N PHE A 45 1.84 -13.82 8.55
CA PHE A 45 2.84 -14.06 7.52
C PHE A 45 4.14 -14.66 8.08
N VAL A 46 4.54 -14.29 9.30
CA VAL A 46 5.66 -14.97 9.98
C VAL A 46 5.32 -16.44 10.22
N ASN A 47 4.11 -16.74 10.71
CA ASN A 47 3.65 -18.12 10.92
C ASN A 47 3.52 -18.91 9.61
N ALA A 48 3.26 -18.23 8.50
CA ALA A 48 3.26 -18.82 7.16
C ALA A 48 4.67 -19.00 6.56
N GLY A 49 5.74 -18.70 7.31
CA GLY A 49 7.12 -18.95 6.90
C GLY A 49 7.75 -17.82 6.09
N TYR A 50 7.27 -16.58 6.22
CA TYR A 50 7.89 -15.40 5.62
C TYR A 50 8.74 -14.62 6.61
N ARG A 51 9.67 -13.81 6.09
CA ARG A 51 10.31 -12.71 6.81
C ARG A 51 9.46 -11.47 6.55
N VAL A 52 9.03 -10.77 7.58
CA VAL A 52 8.13 -9.62 7.42
C VAL A 52 8.85 -8.35 7.83
N ILE A 53 8.90 -7.38 6.93
CA ILE A 53 9.45 -6.06 7.14
C ILE A 53 8.30 -5.06 7.13
N THR A 54 8.24 -4.21 8.14
CA THR A 54 7.35 -3.04 8.17
C THR A 54 8.19 -1.78 8.30
N TYR A 55 7.70 -0.66 7.77
CA TYR A 55 8.34 0.63 7.98
C TYR A 55 7.31 1.74 7.98
N ASP A 56 7.66 2.84 8.64
CA ASP A 56 6.89 4.07 8.55
C ASP A 56 7.46 4.91 7.41
N HIS A 57 6.63 5.34 6.46
CA HIS A 57 7.05 6.35 5.49
C HIS A 57 7.65 7.57 6.20
N ARG A 58 8.56 8.30 5.53
CA ARG A 58 8.99 9.62 6.04
C ARG A 58 7.77 10.45 6.44
N SER A 59 7.90 11.19 7.54
CA SER A 59 6.80 11.97 8.12
C SER A 59 5.60 11.18 8.66
N HIS A 60 5.60 9.85 8.62
CA HIS A 60 4.59 8.97 9.23
C HIS A 60 5.15 8.25 10.46
N GLY A 61 4.28 7.66 11.29
CA GLY A 61 4.66 6.86 12.46
C GLY A 61 5.81 7.44 13.29
N ASP A 62 6.82 6.62 13.54
CA ASP A 62 8.04 6.96 14.28
C ASP A 62 9.21 7.39 13.37
N SER A 63 9.02 7.39 12.05
CA SER A 63 9.97 7.98 11.10
C SER A 63 10.10 9.49 11.29
N GLN A 64 11.28 10.02 10.95
CA GLN A 64 11.59 11.43 11.09
C GLN A 64 10.59 12.31 10.31
N LYS A 65 10.09 13.36 10.98
CA LYS A 65 9.17 14.34 10.39
C LYS A 65 9.97 15.39 9.61
N VAL A 66 9.69 15.49 8.30
CA VAL A 66 10.33 16.45 7.38
C VAL A 66 9.30 17.18 6.52
N ASP A 67 9.64 18.39 6.07
CA ASP A 67 8.80 19.26 5.22
C ASP A 67 9.09 19.14 3.72
N TYR A 68 10.00 18.25 3.34
CA TYR A 68 10.44 18.04 1.97
C TYR A 68 10.27 16.58 1.56
N GLY A 69 10.40 16.30 0.26
CA GLY A 69 10.27 14.93 -0.23
C GLY A 69 8.83 14.40 -0.16
N LEU A 70 7.83 15.28 -0.23
CA LEU A 70 6.41 14.95 -0.16
C LEU A 70 5.87 14.46 -1.50
N THR A 71 6.52 13.45 -2.10
CA THR A 71 6.13 12.86 -3.38
C THR A 71 6.24 11.34 -3.34
N LEU A 72 5.42 10.65 -4.14
CA LEU A 72 5.45 9.19 -4.26
C LEU A 72 6.81 8.67 -4.76
N HIS A 73 7.48 9.40 -5.65
CA HIS A 73 8.81 9.05 -6.15
C HIS A 73 9.86 9.08 -5.04
N ARG A 74 9.73 10.01 -4.08
CA ARG A 74 10.61 10.03 -2.90
C ARG A 74 10.30 8.89 -1.95
N LEU A 75 9.02 8.55 -1.74
CA LEU A 75 8.64 7.37 -0.97
C LEU A 75 9.14 6.07 -1.61
N ALA A 76 9.11 5.99 -2.95
CA ALA A 76 9.65 4.87 -3.70
C ALA A 76 11.18 4.75 -3.55
N MET A 77 11.90 5.87 -3.56
CA MET A 77 13.34 5.86 -3.26
C MET A 77 13.59 5.41 -1.81
N ASP A 78 12.79 5.80 -0.82
CA ASP A 78 12.93 5.30 0.56
C ASP A 78 12.75 3.77 0.62
N LEU A 79 11.75 3.24 -0.09
CA LEU A 79 11.52 1.80 -0.20
C LEU A 79 12.73 1.10 -0.84
N LYS A 80 13.29 1.67 -1.92
CA LYS A 80 14.50 1.15 -2.56
C LYS A 80 15.69 1.14 -1.61
N GLU A 81 15.89 2.21 -0.85
CA GLU A 81 16.99 2.32 0.12
C GLU A 81 16.81 1.37 1.31
N LEU A 82 15.59 1.11 1.75
CA LEU A 82 15.29 0.07 2.75
C LEU A 82 15.65 -1.33 2.23
N ILE A 83 15.22 -1.65 1.00
CA ILE A 83 15.52 -2.91 0.32
C ILE A 83 17.04 -3.11 0.21
N ASP A 84 17.78 -2.06 -0.17
CA ASP A 84 19.23 -2.10 -0.29
C ASP A 84 19.94 -2.22 1.07
N HIS A 85 19.48 -1.45 2.06
CA HIS A 85 20.02 -1.46 3.42
C HIS A 85 19.94 -2.85 4.05
N LEU A 86 18.80 -3.53 3.87
CA LEU A 86 18.56 -4.88 4.36
C LEU A 86 19.04 -5.98 3.39
N GLN A 87 19.62 -5.58 2.25
CA GLN A 87 20.13 -6.47 1.20
C GLN A 87 19.09 -7.48 0.70
N LEU A 88 17.82 -7.07 0.62
CA LEU A 88 16.70 -7.95 0.28
C LEU A 88 16.69 -8.27 -1.21
N LYS A 89 16.35 -9.53 -1.52
CA LYS A 89 16.22 -10.05 -2.88
C LYS A 89 14.86 -10.71 -3.07
N ASN A 90 14.29 -10.57 -4.27
CA ASN A 90 13.00 -11.17 -4.64
C ASN A 90 11.90 -10.84 -3.63
N VAL A 91 11.72 -9.54 -3.35
CA VAL A 91 10.78 -9.06 -2.33
C VAL A 91 9.33 -9.22 -2.78
N ILE A 92 8.46 -9.54 -1.83
CA ILE A 92 7.01 -9.45 -1.99
C ILE A 92 6.58 -8.11 -1.43
N LEU A 93 5.90 -7.29 -2.23
CA LEU A 93 5.47 -5.96 -1.82
C LEU A 93 3.96 -5.96 -1.58
N ILE A 94 3.53 -5.54 -0.38
CA ILE A 94 2.11 -5.43 -0.02
C ILE A 94 1.82 -3.98 0.35
N GLY A 95 1.00 -3.31 -0.46
CA GLY A 95 0.70 -1.90 -0.31
C GLY A 95 -0.77 -1.66 0.01
N HIS A 96 -1.03 -0.75 0.94
CA HIS A 96 -2.37 -0.20 1.19
C HIS A 96 -2.46 1.23 0.68
N SER A 97 -3.45 1.54 -0.18
CA SER A 97 -3.74 2.92 -0.59
C SER A 97 -2.49 3.63 -1.16
N MET A 98 -2.00 4.68 -0.52
CA MET A 98 -0.72 5.34 -0.85
C MET A 98 0.47 4.36 -0.91
N GLY A 99 0.48 3.30 -0.11
CA GLY A 99 1.51 2.27 -0.15
C GLY A 99 1.51 1.51 -1.48
N THR A 100 0.34 1.22 -2.06
CA THR A 100 0.22 0.70 -3.43
C THR A 100 0.80 1.67 -4.44
N ALA A 101 0.43 2.95 -4.34
CA ALA A 101 0.94 3.96 -5.26
C ALA A 101 2.47 4.16 -5.11
N THR A 102 3.03 3.85 -3.94
CA THR A 102 4.48 3.83 -3.70
C THR A 102 5.14 2.65 -4.40
N ILE A 103 4.50 1.47 -4.44
CA ILE A 103 4.98 0.31 -5.20
C ILE A 103 4.99 0.65 -6.70
N MET A 104 3.90 1.22 -7.23
CA MET A 104 3.84 1.62 -8.65
C MET A 104 4.93 2.63 -9.01
N ALA A 105 5.19 3.62 -8.15
CA ALA A 105 6.29 4.57 -8.32
C ALA A 105 7.67 3.90 -8.24
N TYR A 106 7.83 2.90 -7.37
CA TYR A 106 9.07 2.12 -7.25
C TYR A 106 9.34 1.34 -8.54
N GLU A 107 8.33 0.68 -9.10
CA GLU A 107 8.50 -0.10 -10.33
C GLU A 107 8.76 0.81 -11.55
N GLU A 108 8.15 2.00 -11.61
CA GLU A 108 8.45 2.98 -12.66
C GLU A 108 9.91 3.45 -12.61
N LEU A 109 10.45 3.67 -11.40
CA LEU A 109 11.82 4.15 -11.23
C LEU A 109 12.89 3.07 -11.33
N PHE A 110 12.59 1.85 -10.87
CA PHE A 110 13.59 0.81 -10.62
C PHE A 110 13.30 -0.53 -11.28
N THR A 111 12.23 -0.63 -12.06
CA THR A 111 11.68 -1.89 -12.61
C THR A 111 11.18 -2.85 -11.52
N ASP A 112 10.59 -3.97 -11.94
CA ASP A 112 10.11 -5.03 -11.07
C ASP A 112 11.12 -6.19 -10.94
N GLU A 113 12.36 -6.07 -11.45
CA GLU A 113 13.33 -7.18 -11.50
C GLU A 113 13.59 -7.84 -10.13
N ASN A 114 13.68 -7.06 -9.06
CA ASN A 114 13.90 -7.54 -7.69
C ASN A 114 12.59 -7.87 -6.94
N VAL A 115 11.44 -7.77 -7.61
CA VAL A 115 10.12 -8.06 -7.04
C VAL A 115 9.72 -9.48 -7.42
N ARG A 116 9.23 -10.23 -6.44
CA ARG A 116 8.67 -11.58 -6.64
C ARG A 116 7.18 -11.52 -6.95
N ALA A 117 6.44 -10.71 -6.21
CA ALA A 117 5.01 -10.54 -6.34
C ALA A 117 4.55 -9.22 -5.71
N VAL A 118 3.42 -8.72 -6.20
CA VAL A 118 2.80 -7.49 -5.71
C VAL A 118 1.39 -7.81 -5.19
N ILE A 119 1.02 -7.22 -4.07
CA ILE A 119 -0.34 -7.26 -3.53
C ILE A 119 -0.76 -5.83 -3.24
N THR A 120 -1.86 -5.40 -3.83
CA THR A 120 -2.36 -4.03 -3.67
C THR A 120 -3.72 -4.01 -3.03
N GLU A 121 -3.89 -3.12 -2.06
CA GLU A 121 -5.12 -2.97 -1.32
C GLU A 121 -5.75 -1.60 -1.60
N ASP A 122 -6.86 -1.65 -2.32
CA ASP A 122 -7.81 -0.57 -2.57
C ASP A 122 -7.19 0.73 -3.09
N GLN A 123 -6.38 0.61 -4.14
CA GLN A 123 -5.81 1.74 -4.87
C GLN A 123 -5.94 1.52 -6.37
N ALA A 124 -6.77 2.33 -7.03
CA ALA A 124 -6.84 2.30 -8.50
C ALA A 124 -5.54 2.85 -9.12
N PRO A 125 -5.16 2.42 -10.34
CA PRO A 125 -3.99 2.95 -11.05
C PRO A 125 -4.04 4.45 -11.32
N THR A 126 -5.24 5.04 -11.35
CA THR A 126 -5.42 6.50 -11.35
C THR A 126 -6.68 6.87 -10.58
N PHE A 127 -6.65 8.05 -9.96
CA PHE A 127 -7.81 8.62 -9.28
C PHE A 127 -8.85 9.17 -10.26
N PHE A 128 -8.42 9.67 -11.41
CA PHE A 128 -9.30 10.40 -12.32
C PHE A 128 -10.01 9.45 -13.28
N LYS A 129 -11.24 9.81 -13.64
CA LYS A 129 -11.90 9.21 -14.80
C LYS A 129 -11.41 9.90 -16.07
N SER A 130 -11.19 9.10 -17.09
CA SER A 130 -10.94 9.56 -18.46
C SER A 130 -11.78 8.73 -19.44
N ALA A 131 -11.81 9.13 -20.71
CA ALA A 131 -12.57 8.41 -21.74
C ALA A 131 -12.16 6.93 -21.86
N ASP A 132 -10.89 6.62 -21.56
CA ASP A 132 -10.27 5.30 -21.59
C ASP A 132 -10.13 4.66 -20.19
N TRP A 133 -10.57 5.33 -19.12
CA TRP A 133 -10.59 4.79 -17.76
C TRP A 133 -11.81 5.26 -16.98
N LEU A 134 -12.88 4.46 -16.99
CA LEU A 134 -14.13 4.79 -16.30
C LEU A 134 -14.14 4.40 -14.82
N ASN A 135 -13.09 3.69 -14.36
CA ASN A 135 -12.97 3.09 -13.03
C ASN A 135 -12.16 3.95 -12.05
N GLY A 136 -11.88 5.21 -12.40
CA GLY A 136 -11.43 6.22 -11.45
C GLY A 136 -12.55 6.59 -10.47
N GLN A 137 -12.23 7.45 -9.50
CA GLN A 137 -13.21 7.93 -8.53
C GLN A 137 -14.33 8.74 -9.22
N TYR A 138 -15.58 8.52 -8.82
CA TYR A 138 -16.74 9.21 -9.41
C TYR A 138 -16.71 10.72 -9.12
N GLY A 139 -16.96 11.54 -10.16
CA GLY A 139 -17.26 12.97 -10.01
C GLY A 139 -16.11 13.84 -9.50
N LYS A 140 -14.86 13.54 -9.87
CA LYS A 140 -13.73 14.42 -9.52
C LYS A 140 -12.94 14.85 -10.75
N THR A 141 -13.10 16.11 -11.09
CA THR A 141 -12.24 16.90 -11.97
C THR A 141 -11.05 17.47 -11.16
N LEU A 142 -10.06 18.05 -11.85
CA LEU A 142 -9.00 18.82 -11.17
C LEU A 142 -9.56 19.93 -10.27
N THR A 143 -10.74 20.47 -10.60
CA THR A 143 -11.44 21.51 -9.83
C THR A 143 -11.96 20.99 -8.48
N GLU A 144 -12.39 19.72 -8.42
CA GLU A 144 -12.94 19.10 -7.21
C GLU A 144 -11.86 18.45 -6.31
N LEU A 145 -10.63 18.39 -6.79
CA LEU A 145 -9.48 17.83 -6.09
C LEU A 145 -9.25 18.48 -4.72
N SER A 146 -9.30 19.81 -4.66
CA SER A 146 -9.04 20.56 -3.43
C SER A 146 -10.03 20.18 -2.33
N SER A 147 -11.32 20.14 -2.65
CA SER A 147 -12.38 19.79 -1.71
C SER A 147 -12.23 18.37 -1.19
N PHE A 148 -11.89 17.42 -2.07
CA PHE A 148 -11.63 16.05 -1.63
C PHE A 148 -10.47 15.96 -0.64
N ILE A 149 -9.34 16.61 -0.95
CA ILE A 149 -8.18 16.61 -0.07
C ILE A 149 -8.53 17.21 1.30
N ASP A 150 -9.34 18.28 1.32
CA ASP A 150 -9.79 18.93 2.55
C ASP A 150 -10.76 18.06 3.38
N ASP A 151 -11.56 17.22 2.72
CA ASP A 151 -12.53 16.33 3.37
C ASP A 151 -12.00 14.93 3.67
N PHE A 152 -10.86 14.54 3.08
CA PHE A 152 -10.23 13.24 3.31
C PHE A 152 -10.06 12.91 4.81
N PRO A 153 -9.56 13.81 5.68
CA PRO A 153 -9.38 13.50 7.11
C PRO A 153 -10.69 13.21 7.86
N LYS A 154 -11.83 13.62 7.30
CA LYS A 154 -13.17 13.40 7.88
C LYS A 154 -13.86 12.19 7.25
N THR A 155 -13.29 11.63 6.19
CA THR A 155 -13.89 10.52 5.44
C THR A 155 -13.78 9.25 6.27
N ARG A 156 -14.94 8.61 6.53
CA ARG A 156 -14.96 7.30 7.19
C ARG A 156 -14.45 6.24 6.21
N LEU A 157 -13.25 5.74 6.45
CA LEU A 157 -12.58 4.78 5.57
C LEU A 157 -13.09 3.35 5.70
N THR A 158 -13.59 2.92 6.86
CA THR A 158 -14.11 1.56 7.07
C THR A 158 -15.63 1.49 7.01
N GLN A 159 -16.17 0.39 6.49
CA GLN A 159 -17.61 0.12 6.50
C GLN A 159 -17.98 -0.84 7.64
N LYS A 160 -17.17 -1.88 7.84
CA LYS A 160 -17.31 -2.82 8.94
C LYS A 160 -16.83 -2.21 10.25
N LYS A 161 -17.43 -2.68 11.34
CA LYS A 161 -16.98 -2.33 12.68
C LYS A 161 -15.70 -3.09 12.98
N LEU A 162 -14.61 -2.36 13.19
CA LEU A 162 -13.36 -2.95 13.68
C LEU A 162 -13.57 -3.56 15.06
N SER A 163 -12.92 -4.70 15.31
CA SER A 163 -12.94 -5.38 16.61
C SER A 163 -12.33 -4.49 17.69
N ASP A 164 -12.67 -4.72 18.96
CA ASP A 164 -12.13 -3.92 20.06
C ASP A 164 -10.62 -4.15 20.23
N THR A 165 -10.11 -5.32 19.85
CA THR A 165 -8.67 -5.61 19.81
C THR A 165 -7.96 -4.75 18.77
N VAL A 166 -8.52 -4.65 17.54
CA VAL A 166 -7.97 -3.77 16.51
C VAL A 166 -7.94 -2.32 17.01
N LYS A 167 -9.08 -1.83 17.53
CA LYS A 167 -9.17 -0.44 18.03
C LYS A 167 -8.18 -0.13 19.15
N ARG A 168 -8.03 -1.04 20.13
CA ARG A 168 -7.06 -0.87 21.22
C ARG A 168 -5.62 -0.85 20.70
N THR A 169 -5.29 -1.75 19.78
CA THR A 169 -3.95 -1.83 19.19
C THR A 169 -3.59 -0.56 18.44
N LEU A 170 -4.48 -0.10 17.56
CA LEU A 170 -4.31 1.17 16.86
C LEU A 170 -4.25 2.35 17.83
N GLY A 171 -5.11 2.37 18.86
CA GLY A 171 -5.13 3.45 19.85
C GLY A 171 -3.84 3.57 20.67
N HIS A 172 -3.05 2.50 20.80
CA HIS A 172 -1.76 2.53 21.49
C HIS A 172 -0.58 2.83 20.57
N GLY A 173 -0.62 2.40 19.30
CA GLY A 173 0.54 2.52 18.40
C GLY A 173 0.44 3.63 17.35
N MET A 174 -0.75 4.14 17.03
CA MET A 174 -0.88 5.22 16.05
C MET A 174 -0.35 6.55 16.61
N THR A 175 0.45 7.25 15.81
CA THR A 175 0.91 8.61 16.12
C THR A 175 0.03 9.67 15.45
N PRO A 176 -0.10 10.88 16.03
CA PRO A 176 -0.84 11.97 15.40
C PRO A 176 -0.26 12.34 14.02
N PHE A 177 -1.15 12.57 13.06
CA PHE A 177 -0.78 12.95 11.70
C PHE A 177 -1.28 14.36 11.34
N ASP A 178 -0.38 15.22 10.85
CA ASP A 178 -0.72 16.59 10.46
C ASP A 178 -1.19 16.65 9.00
N PHE A 179 -2.49 16.46 8.81
CA PHE A 179 -3.14 16.48 7.50
C PHE A 179 -2.96 17.81 6.76
N LYS A 180 -2.80 18.93 7.47
CA LYS A 180 -2.61 20.25 6.84
C LYS A 180 -1.19 20.38 6.31
N ARG A 181 -0.20 19.98 7.11
CA ARG A 181 1.22 20.01 6.75
C ARG A 181 1.53 19.06 5.60
N PHE A 182 0.97 17.85 5.61
CA PHE A 182 1.25 16.82 4.60
C PHE A 182 0.24 16.77 3.46
N ARG A 183 -0.66 17.77 3.37
CA ARG A 183 -1.56 17.99 2.24
C ARG A 183 -0.88 17.85 0.86
N PRO A 184 0.32 18.40 0.62
CA PRO A 184 0.98 18.27 -0.69
C PRO A 184 1.28 16.82 -1.08
N LEU A 185 1.54 15.95 -0.12
CA LEU A 185 1.76 14.52 -0.38
C LEU A 185 0.49 13.86 -0.90
N LEU A 186 -0.65 14.07 -0.23
CA LEU A 186 -1.94 13.53 -0.69
C LEU A 186 -2.31 14.09 -2.07
N GLN A 187 -2.04 15.36 -2.32
CA GLN A 187 -2.21 15.94 -3.65
C GLN A 187 -1.33 15.24 -4.69
N ASN A 188 -0.06 15.00 -4.37
CA ASN A 188 0.85 14.28 -5.27
C ASN A 188 0.31 12.88 -5.58
N VAL A 189 -0.16 12.14 -4.57
CA VAL A 189 -0.76 10.80 -4.73
C VAL A 189 -1.93 10.81 -5.70
N ILE A 190 -2.85 11.77 -5.54
CA ILE A 190 -4.05 11.85 -6.38
C ILE A 190 -3.74 12.21 -7.83
N LEU A 191 -2.70 13.01 -8.05
CA LEU A 191 -2.33 13.50 -9.38
C LEU A 191 -1.62 12.47 -10.26
N GLN A 192 -1.23 11.30 -9.71
CA GLN A 192 -0.51 10.30 -10.50
C GLN A 192 -1.44 9.43 -11.36
N ASP A 193 -0.86 8.89 -12.42
CA ASP A 193 -1.50 7.93 -13.32
C ASP A 193 -0.51 6.80 -13.64
N TRP A 194 -0.75 5.63 -13.04
CA TRP A 194 0.11 4.46 -13.11
C TRP A 194 -0.29 3.48 -14.20
N ARG A 195 -1.30 3.81 -15.03
CA ARG A 195 -1.81 2.88 -16.04
C ARG A 195 -0.72 2.43 -17.01
N ALA A 196 0.12 3.35 -17.47
CA ALA A 196 1.24 3.03 -18.35
C ALA A 196 2.23 2.07 -17.67
N GLN A 197 2.64 2.38 -16.45
CA GLN A 197 3.55 1.54 -15.68
C GLN A 197 2.97 0.14 -15.42
N LEU A 198 1.68 0.05 -15.07
CA LEU A 198 1.02 -1.22 -14.79
C LEU A 198 1.01 -2.16 -16.01
N THR A 199 0.98 -1.62 -17.24
CA THR A 199 1.10 -2.46 -18.46
C THR A 199 2.50 -3.03 -18.68
N GLN A 200 3.51 -2.50 -17.98
CA GLN A 200 4.89 -2.97 -18.05
C GLN A 200 5.22 -3.98 -16.94
N GLU A 201 4.42 -4.05 -15.87
CA GLU A 201 4.61 -4.98 -14.76
C GLU A 201 4.53 -6.44 -15.25
N GLN A 202 5.61 -7.19 -15.04
CA GLN A 202 5.77 -8.59 -15.43
C GLN A 202 5.59 -9.55 -14.25
N LYS A 203 5.50 -9.07 -13.01
CA LYS A 203 5.34 -9.94 -11.83
C LYS A 203 3.88 -10.30 -11.55
N PRO A 204 3.62 -11.45 -10.92
CA PRO A 204 2.28 -11.78 -10.43
C PRO A 204 1.77 -10.72 -9.45
N HIS A 205 0.54 -10.27 -9.66
CA HIS A 205 -0.08 -9.20 -8.89
C HIS A 205 -1.48 -9.61 -8.41
N LEU A 206 -1.71 -9.53 -7.10
CA LEU A 206 -3.04 -9.71 -6.49
C LEU A 206 -3.68 -8.35 -6.17
N PHE A 207 -4.74 -8.01 -6.90
CA PHE A 207 -5.45 -6.75 -6.77
C PHE A 207 -6.65 -6.88 -5.82
N PHE A 208 -6.65 -6.15 -4.71
CA PHE A 208 -7.78 -6.08 -3.79
C PHE A 208 -8.54 -4.76 -3.88
N SER A 209 -9.86 -4.84 -3.69
CA SER A 209 -10.73 -3.68 -3.57
C SER A 209 -11.80 -3.87 -2.51
N GLY A 210 -12.22 -2.76 -1.91
CA GLY A 210 -13.39 -2.73 -1.04
C GLY A 210 -14.68 -2.66 -1.84
N GLY A 211 -15.61 -3.58 -1.58
CA GLY A 211 -16.94 -3.58 -2.21
C GLY A 211 -17.73 -2.29 -1.96
N GLN A 212 -17.42 -1.59 -0.86
CA GLN A 212 -18.04 -0.34 -0.43
C GLN A 212 -17.00 0.73 -0.06
N SER A 213 -15.85 0.71 -0.76
CA SER A 213 -14.82 1.73 -0.57
C SER A 213 -15.38 3.14 -0.85
N PRO A 214 -15.16 4.11 0.06
CA PRO A 214 -15.53 5.50 -0.18
C PRO A 214 -14.57 6.21 -1.15
N ILE A 215 -13.45 5.56 -1.50
CA ILE A 215 -12.40 6.17 -2.32
C ILE A 215 -12.52 5.70 -3.78
N PHE A 216 -12.59 4.40 -4.01
CA PHE A 216 -12.60 3.84 -5.37
C PHE A 216 -13.82 2.94 -5.61
N PRO A 217 -14.32 2.86 -6.85
CA PRO A 217 -15.37 1.89 -7.18
C PRO A 217 -14.79 0.48 -7.18
N ALA A 218 -15.43 -0.48 -6.51
CA ALA A 218 -14.92 -1.86 -6.33
C ALA A 218 -14.39 -2.54 -7.61
N ILE A 219 -14.99 -2.23 -8.76
CA ILE A 219 -14.56 -2.77 -10.07
C ILE A 219 -13.12 -2.38 -10.47
N HIS A 220 -12.50 -1.41 -9.78
CA HIS A 220 -11.14 -0.95 -10.09
C HIS A 220 -10.11 -2.08 -10.03
N ALA A 221 -10.24 -3.03 -9.11
CA ALA A 221 -9.30 -4.15 -8.98
C ALA A 221 -9.36 -5.08 -10.20
N GLN A 222 -10.57 -5.40 -10.68
CA GLN A 222 -10.73 -6.17 -11.91
C GLN A 222 -10.15 -5.43 -13.10
N ALA A 223 -10.43 -4.13 -13.23
CA ALA A 223 -9.94 -3.33 -14.34
C ALA A 223 -8.42 -3.18 -14.36
N ALA A 224 -7.79 -3.02 -13.19
CA ALA A 224 -6.34 -2.98 -13.05
C ALA A 224 -5.71 -4.32 -13.45
N ARG A 225 -6.32 -5.43 -13.00
CA ARG A 225 -5.91 -6.78 -13.39
C ARG A 225 -5.98 -7.03 -14.90
N GLU A 226 -7.07 -6.60 -15.55
CA GLU A 226 -7.26 -6.70 -17.00
C GLU A 226 -6.27 -5.82 -17.78
N LEU A 227 -5.89 -4.66 -17.22
CA LEU A 227 -4.91 -3.76 -17.81
C LEU A 227 -3.48 -4.34 -17.77
N GLN A 228 -3.10 -4.99 -16.68
CA GLN A 228 -1.75 -5.53 -16.44
C GLN A 228 -1.43 -6.76 -17.31
N LYS A 229 -2.41 -7.64 -17.54
CA LYS A 229 -2.32 -8.81 -18.46
C LYS A 229 -1.31 -9.91 -18.12
N ASN A 230 -0.60 -9.91 -16.99
CA ASN A 230 0.17 -11.10 -16.57
C ASN A 230 -0.81 -12.24 -16.24
N PRO A 231 -0.68 -13.47 -16.77
CA PRO A 231 -1.65 -14.56 -16.54
C PRO A 231 -1.76 -15.04 -15.08
N ASP A 232 -0.70 -14.88 -14.27
CA ASP A 232 -0.63 -15.34 -12.88
C ASP A 232 -1.21 -14.34 -11.88
N SER A 233 -1.54 -13.14 -12.34
CA SER A 233 -2.21 -12.13 -11.53
C SER A 233 -3.67 -12.48 -11.28
N GLU A 234 -4.23 -11.97 -10.18
CA GLU A 234 -5.60 -12.23 -9.74
C GLU A 234 -6.23 -10.96 -9.16
N PHE A 235 -7.55 -10.93 -9.02
CA PHE A 235 -8.24 -9.86 -8.31
C PHE A 235 -9.27 -10.43 -7.33
N GLN A 236 -9.55 -9.69 -6.26
CA GLN A 236 -10.60 -10.04 -5.31
C GLN A 236 -11.30 -8.79 -4.78
N ILE A 237 -12.64 -8.84 -4.78
CA ILE A 237 -13.50 -7.82 -4.16
C ILE A 237 -13.88 -8.27 -2.75
N PHE A 238 -13.62 -7.42 -1.77
CA PHE A 238 -13.99 -7.65 -0.38
C PHE A 238 -15.37 -7.06 -0.10
N GLU A 239 -16.40 -7.89 -0.33
CA GLU A 239 -17.79 -7.49 -0.15
C GLU A 239 -18.08 -6.92 1.25
N GLY A 240 -18.79 -5.79 1.27
CA GLY A 240 -19.15 -5.05 2.48
C GLY A 240 -17.99 -4.37 3.22
N CYS A 241 -16.76 -4.40 2.68
CA CYS A 241 -15.62 -3.68 3.27
C CYS A 241 -15.47 -2.29 2.66
N GLY A 242 -14.92 -1.37 3.46
CA GLY A 242 -14.48 -0.06 3.01
C GLY A 242 -13.09 -0.10 2.40
N HIS A 243 -12.26 0.86 2.75
CA HIS A 243 -10.93 1.10 2.20
C HIS A 243 -9.82 0.32 2.93
N ILE A 244 -10.05 -0.24 4.13
CA ILE A 244 -8.99 -0.83 4.98
C ILE A 244 -9.31 -2.31 5.25
N LEU A 245 -9.23 -3.10 4.19
CA LEU A 245 -9.57 -4.52 4.11
C LEU A 245 -8.76 -5.34 5.11
N HIS A 246 -7.46 -5.07 5.23
CA HIS A 246 -6.56 -5.82 6.13
C HIS A 246 -6.94 -5.68 7.61
N LEU A 247 -7.73 -4.67 7.97
CA LEU A 247 -8.29 -4.48 9.31
C LEU A 247 -9.77 -4.87 9.42
N GLU A 248 -10.52 -4.76 8.33
CA GLU A 248 -11.96 -5.05 8.30
C GLU A 248 -12.26 -6.55 8.18
N GLU A 249 -11.40 -7.31 7.51
CA GLU A 249 -11.54 -8.74 7.22
C GLU A 249 -10.17 -9.44 7.32
N ILE A 250 -9.57 -9.39 8.51
CA ILE A 250 -8.19 -9.84 8.79
C ILE A 250 -7.91 -11.25 8.27
N GLU A 251 -8.71 -12.24 8.68
CA GLU A 251 -8.46 -13.65 8.36
C GLU A 251 -8.60 -13.90 6.86
N LYS A 252 -9.61 -13.30 6.24
CA LYS A 252 -9.85 -13.40 4.79
C LYS A 252 -8.72 -12.75 3.99
N PHE A 253 -8.26 -11.56 4.41
CA PHE A 253 -7.14 -10.87 3.77
C PHE A 253 -5.87 -11.72 3.86
N ASN A 254 -5.51 -12.17 5.07
CA ASN A 254 -4.30 -12.95 5.30
C ASN A 254 -4.31 -14.25 4.49
N GLN A 255 -5.44 -14.98 4.51
CA GLN A 255 -5.56 -16.23 3.78
C GLN A 255 -5.47 -16.03 2.27
N ALA A 256 -6.11 -15.00 1.71
CA ALA A 256 -6.05 -14.70 0.28
C ALA A 256 -4.62 -14.42 -0.18
N VAL A 257 -3.84 -13.66 0.60
CA VAL A 257 -2.42 -13.41 0.30
C VAL A 257 -1.61 -14.69 0.38
N ILE A 258 -1.78 -15.49 1.42
CA ILE A 258 -1.03 -16.74 1.60
C ILE A 258 -1.33 -17.74 0.47
N ASP A 259 -2.60 -17.89 0.10
CA ASP A 259 -3.03 -18.78 -0.97
C ASP A 259 -2.46 -18.37 -2.32
N PHE A 260 -2.52 -17.07 -2.64
CA PHE A 260 -1.93 -16.50 -3.84
C PHE A 260 -0.42 -16.74 -3.89
N LEU A 261 0.29 -16.41 -2.81
CA LEU A 261 1.74 -16.60 -2.73
C LEU A 261 2.12 -18.08 -2.85
N TYR A 262 1.34 -18.99 -2.28
CA TYR A 262 1.55 -20.44 -2.39
C TYR A 262 1.34 -20.94 -3.83
N LYS A 263 0.32 -20.42 -4.52
CA LYS A 263 0.03 -20.76 -5.92
C LYS A 263 1.22 -20.43 -6.82
N ILE A 264 1.74 -19.20 -6.74
CA ILE A 264 2.85 -18.73 -7.60
C ILE A 264 4.23 -19.31 -7.24
N GLN A 265 4.36 -20.15 -6.21
CA GLN A 265 5.63 -20.88 -5.95
C GLN A 265 5.73 -22.19 -6.74
N LYS A 266 4.61 -22.70 -7.26
CA LYS A 266 4.55 -24.03 -7.88
C LYS A 266 4.85 -24.02 -9.38
N ASP A 267 4.92 -22.85 -9.98
CA ASP A 267 5.23 -22.60 -11.38
C ASP A 267 6.68 -22.07 -11.51
#